data_AF-A0AAJ1XBG8-F1
#
_entry.id   AF-A0AAJ1XBG8-F1
#
_cell.length_a   1.000
_cell.length_b   1.000
_cell.length_c   1.000
_cell.angle_alpha   90.00
_cell.angle_beta   90.00
_cell.angle_gamma   90.00
#
_symmetry.space_group_name_H-M   'P 1'
#
loop_
_entity.id
_entity.type
_entity.pdbx_description
1 polymer ?
#
loop_
_entity_poly.entity_id
_entity_poly.type
_entity_poly.pdbx_seq_one_letter_code
_entity_poly.pdbx_strand_id
1 'polypeptide(L)'
;MNLKRVYLLLLVFYLTFGSIDFTYAQYPQPEEDTVELKFQDMFLVFFNDILEKDVNKYYSKYTDKRVSIYPYQVSFLKVSRINGFRGYDFIVEVEVTPVIGPHNIVGVERLKYQISFNLEKKAKLIEYRHLKMFPSNLLL
;
A
#
# COMPACT_ATOMS: atom_id res chain seq x y z
N MET A 1 -7.81 61.10 26.86
CA MET A 1 -8.25 59.78 27.38
C MET A 1 -7.66 59.61 28.77
N ASN A 2 -8.47 59.33 29.81
CA ASN A 2 -7.99 59.26 31.19
C ASN A 2 -6.98 58.11 31.38
N LEU A 3 -5.87 58.35 32.10
CA LEU A 3 -4.77 57.39 32.28
C LEU A 3 -5.25 56.02 32.81
N LYS A 4 -6.23 56.01 33.72
CA LYS A 4 -6.87 54.79 34.23
C LYS A 4 -7.59 53.98 33.12
N ARG A 5 -8.20 54.65 32.13
CA ARG A 5 -8.82 53.99 30.98
C ARG A 5 -7.77 53.37 30.04
N VAL A 6 -6.58 53.96 29.94
CA VAL A 6 -5.47 53.40 29.16
C VAL A 6 -4.96 52.10 29.79
N TYR A 7 -4.73 52.10 31.11
CA TYR A 7 -4.33 50.88 31.84
C TYR A 7 -5.38 49.77 31.77
N LEU A 8 -6.67 50.13 31.86
CA LEU A 8 -7.76 49.17 31.70
C LEU A 8 -7.77 48.53 30.31
N LEU A 9 -7.57 49.32 29.25
CA LEU A 9 -7.52 48.81 27.89
C LEU A 9 -6.31 47.90 27.64
N LEU A 10 -5.14 48.23 28.21
CA LEU A 10 -3.95 47.38 28.11
C LEU A 10 -4.11 46.06 28.87
N LEU A 11 -4.76 46.08 30.04
CA LEU A 11 -5.06 44.86 30.79
C LEU A 11 -6.00 43.93 30.01
N VAL A 12 -7.06 44.49 29.42
CA VAL A 12 -8.01 43.74 28.59
C VAL A 12 -7.31 43.17 27.35
N PHE A 13 -6.42 43.93 26.72
CA PHE A 13 -5.62 43.45 25.60
C PHE A 13 -4.68 42.29 26.01
N TYR A 14 -4.02 42.40 27.16
CA TYR A 14 -3.15 41.33 27.67
C TYR A 14 -3.92 40.04 27.99
N LEU A 15 -5.13 40.16 28.55
CA LEU A 15 -5.99 39.02 28.87
C LEU A 15 -6.62 38.36 27.63
N THR A 16 -6.81 39.11 26.54
CA THR A 16 -7.43 38.58 25.30
C THR A 16 -6.43 37.99 24.32
N PHE A 17 -5.18 38.44 24.34
CA PHE A 17 -4.13 37.97 23.42
C PHE A 17 -3.05 37.10 24.08
N GLY A 18 -3.01 37.01 25.41
CA GLY A 18 -1.98 36.24 26.14
C GLY A 18 -2.13 34.72 26.12
N SER A 19 -3.14 34.17 25.45
CA SER A 19 -3.47 32.73 25.49
C SER A 19 -3.81 32.15 24.12
N ILE A 20 -3.05 32.54 23.09
CA ILE A 20 -3.09 31.85 21.79
C ILE A 20 -2.00 30.78 21.78
N ASP A 21 -2.32 29.61 22.34
CA ASP A 21 -1.47 28.43 22.19
C ASP A 21 -1.66 27.88 20.77
N PHE A 22 -0.70 28.15 19.89
CA PHE A 22 -0.64 27.48 18.59
C PHE A 22 -0.26 26.02 18.80
N THR A 23 -1.27 25.14 18.87
CA THR A 23 -1.01 23.70 18.82
C THR A 23 -0.62 23.35 17.38
N TYR A 24 0.64 23.00 17.15
CA TYR A 24 1.02 22.33 15.91
C TYR A 24 0.32 20.97 15.90
N ALA A 25 -0.58 20.74 14.94
CA ALA A 25 -1.08 19.40 14.69
C ALA A 25 0.12 18.51 14.33
N GLN A 26 0.60 17.69 15.27
CA GLN A 26 1.49 16.61 14.92
C GLN A 26 0.71 15.67 14.02
N TYR A 27 1.11 15.56 12.75
CA TYR A 27 0.68 14.45 11.92
C TYR A 27 1.07 13.17 12.67
N PRO A 28 0.09 12.31 13.04
CA PRO A 28 0.41 11.02 13.61
C PRO A 28 1.39 10.36 12.66
N GLN A 29 2.61 10.10 13.13
CA GLN A 29 3.51 9.26 12.36
C GLN A 29 2.81 7.91 12.25
N PRO A 30 2.70 7.33 11.05
CA PRO A 30 2.14 5.99 10.92
C PRO A 30 2.95 5.08 11.85
N GLU A 31 2.25 4.38 12.74
CA GLU A 31 2.88 3.44 13.66
C GLU A 31 3.56 2.36 12.80
N GLU A 32 4.89 2.22 12.94
CA GLU A 32 5.72 1.48 11.99
C GLU A 32 5.43 -0.04 11.94
N ASP A 33 4.66 -0.56 12.91
CA ASP A 33 4.41 -2.00 13.08
C ASP A 33 2.97 -2.27 13.56
N THR A 34 1.97 -1.70 12.85
CA THR A 34 0.56 -1.90 13.20
C THR A 34 0.09 -3.34 13.03
N VAL A 35 -1.02 -3.69 13.68
CA VAL A 35 -1.66 -5.00 13.51
C VAL A 35 -2.05 -5.23 12.04
N GLU A 36 -2.51 -4.20 11.34
CA GLU A 36 -2.85 -4.26 9.91
C GLU A 36 -1.63 -4.63 9.05
N LEU A 37 -0.47 -4.00 9.29
CA LEU A 37 0.77 -4.31 8.57
C LEU A 37 1.21 -5.75 8.82
N LYS A 38 1.19 -6.20 10.09
CA LYS A 38 1.49 -7.61 10.44
C LYS A 38 0.58 -8.60 9.71
N PHE A 39 -0.72 -8.31 9.61
CA PHE A 39 -1.65 -9.15 8.87
C PHE A 39 -1.40 -9.12 7.35
N GLN A 40 -1.02 -7.96 6.80
CA GLN A 40 -0.64 -7.82 5.39
C GLN A 40 0.63 -8.64 5.08
N ASP A 41 1.64 -8.58 5.94
CA ASP A 41 2.89 -9.35 5.80
C ASP A 41 2.63 -10.85 5.91
N MET A 42 1.86 -11.27 6.91
CA MET A 42 1.46 -12.67 7.06
C MET A 42 0.65 -13.16 5.85
N PHE A 43 -0.25 -12.33 5.32
CA PHE A 43 -0.97 -12.65 4.10
C PHE A 43 -0.01 -12.83 2.91
N LEU A 44 0.99 -11.95 2.78
CA LEU A 44 1.97 -12.01 1.71
C LEU A 44 2.83 -13.29 1.77
N VAL A 45 3.18 -13.79 2.96
CA VAL A 45 3.89 -15.08 3.12
C VAL A 45 3.19 -16.21 2.37
N PHE A 46 1.86 -16.28 2.41
CA PHE A 46 1.09 -17.31 1.70
C PHE A 46 0.73 -16.92 0.26
N PHE A 47 0.60 -15.62 -0.01
CA PHE A 47 0.11 -15.11 -1.28
C PHE A 47 1.22 -14.94 -2.33
N ASN A 48 2.48 -14.79 -1.90
CA ASN A 48 3.60 -14.48 -2.79
C ASN A 48 3.83 -15.56 -3.85
N ASP A 49 3.72 -16.84 -3.49
CA ASP A 49 3.86 -17.95 -4.45
C ASP A 49 2.79 -17.89 -5.56
N ILE A 50 1.58 -17.44 -5.23
CA ILE A 50 0.49 -17.30 -6.20
C ILE A 50 0.81 -16.15 -7.17
N LEU A 51 1.23 -15.00 -6.63
CA LEU A 51 1.65 -13.82 -7.41
C LEU A 51 2.79 -14.17 -8.35
N GLU A 52 3.87 -14.73 -7.81
CA GLU A 52 5.07 -15.03 -8.57
C GLU A 52 4.79 -16.06 -9.68
N LYS A 53 3.98 -17.09 -9.41
CA LYS A 53 3.54 -18.05 -10.43
C LYS A 53 2.79 -17.38 -11.58
N ASP A 54 1.85 -16.49 -11.27
CA ASP A 54 1.04 -15.83 -12.30
C ASP A 54 1.85 -14.81 -13.11
N VAL A 55 2.82 -14.12 -12.48
CA VAL A 55 3.76 -13.23 -13.17
C VAL A 55 4.74 -14.00 -14.04
N ASN A 56 5.31 -15.12 -13.56
CA ASN A 56 6.19 -15.96 -14.38
C ASN A 56 5.48 -16.50 -15.63
N LYS A 57 4.18 -16.81 -15.55
CA LYS A 57 3.39 -17.22 -16.72
C LYS A 57 3.33 -16.14 -17.82
N TYR A 58 3.40 -14.86 -17.44
CA TYR A 58 3.49 -13.77 -18.40
C TYR A 58 4.92 -13.67 -18.99
N TYR A 59 5.93 -13.69 -18.13
CA TYR A 59 7.34 -13.51 -18.52
C TYR A 59 7.96 -14.70 -19.25
N SER A 60 7.41 -15.92 -19.09
CA SER A 60 7.86 -17.12 -19.80
C SER A 60 7.72 -17.04 -21.32
N LYS A 61 7.04 -16.00 -21.83
CA LYS A 61 6.95 -15.70 -23.27
C LYS A 61 8.15 -14.92 -23.81
N TYR A 62 8.91 -14.28 -22.92
CA TYR A 62 9.99 -13.36 -23.26
C TYR A 62 11.35 -13.86 -22.77
N THR A 63 11.39 -14.67 -21.71
CA THR A 63 12.65 -15.18 -21.14
C THR A 63 12.44 -16.55 -20.51
N ASP A 64 13.49 -17.38 -20.57
CA ASP A 64 13.55 -18.65 -19.83
C ASP A 64 13.94 -18.46 -18.36
N LYS A 65 14.35 -17.24 -17.98
CA LYS A 65 14.72 -16.91 -16.61
C LYS A 65 13.47 -16.72 -15.75
N ARG A 66 13.49 -17.30 -14.56
CA ARG A 66 12.47 -17.03 -13.53
C ARG A 66 12.55 -15.57 -13.09
N VAL A 67 11.40 -14.91 -13.07
CA VAL A 67 11.22 -13.63 -12.40
C VAL A 67 10.81 -13.87 -10.94
N SER A 68 11.43 -13.15 -10.02
CA SER A 68 11.13 -13.19 -8.60
C SER A 68 10.36 -11.95 -8.17
N ILE A 69 9.53 -12.11 -7.14
CA ILE A 69 8.82 -11.01 -6.49
C ILE A 69 9.20 -11.05 -5.01
N TYR A 70 9.97 -10.05 -4.58
CA TYR A 70 10.32 -9.91 -3.17
C TYR A 70 9.20 -9.20 -2.40
N PRO A 71 9.03 -9.47 -1.08
CA PRO A 71 7.94 -8.89 -0.30
C PRO A 71 7.86 -7.36 -0.36
N TYR A 72 9.01 -6.68 -0.34
CA TYR A 72 9.11 -5.21 -0.43
C TYR A 72 8.80 -4.64 -1.83
N GLN A 73 8.53 -5.50 -2.81
CA GLN A 73 8.16 -5.13 -4.19
C GLN A 73 6.66 -5.30 -4.44
N VAL A 74 5.88 -5.57 -3.40
CA VAL A 74 4.44 -5.82 -3.47
C VAL A 74 3.69 -4.69 -2.76
N SER A 75 2.68 -4.14 -3.44
CA SER A 75 1.79 -3.14 -2.87
C SER A 75 0.34 -3.55 -3.02
N PHE A 76 -0.39 -3.63 -1.91
CA PHE A 76 -1.83 -3.86 -1.91
C PHE A 76 -2.55 -2.53 -2.13
N LEU A 77 -3.03 -2.31 -3.36
CA LEU A 77 -3.66 -1.05 -3.74
C LEU A 77 -5.10 -0.96 -3.22
N LYS A 78 -5.82 -2.09 -3.22
CA LYS A 78 -7.21 -2.13 -2.79
C LYS A 78 -7.60 -3.51 -2.31
N VAL A 79 -8.30 -3.56 -1.18
CA VAL A 79 -8.96 -4.75 -0.66
C VAL A 79 -10.42 -4.42 -0.45
N SER A 80 -11.33 -5.20 -1.01
CA SER A 80 -12.78 -4.95 -0.90
C SER A 80 -13.53 -6.25 -0.67
N ARG A 81 -14.50 -6.23 0.26
CA ARG A 81 -15.41 -7.36 0.48
C ARG A 81 -16.53 -7.32 -0.55
N ILE A 82 -16.87 -8.47 -1.13
CA ILE A 82 -18.02 -8.58 -2.05
C ILE A 82 -19.33 -8.62 -1.26
N ASN A 83 -19.35 -9.34 -0.13
CA ASN A 83 -20.57 -9.64 0.63
C ASN A 83 -20.76 -8.76 1.89
N GLY A 84 -20.12 -7.58 1.93
CA GLY A 84 -20.25 -6.65 3.06
C GLY A 84 -19.49 -7.06 4.33
N PHE A 85 -19.86 -6.45 5.46
CA PHE A 85 -19.17 -6.62 6.75
C PHE A 85 -19.12 -8.09 7.17
N ARG A 86 -17.93 -8.55 7.58
CA ARG A 86 -17.64 -9.96 7.94
C ARG A 86 -17.89 -11.01 6.84
N GLY A 87 -18.10 -10.61 5.59
CA GLY A 87 -18.05 -11.54 4.45
C GLY A 87 -16.63 -11.99 4.12
N TYR A 88 -16.45 -13.25 3.72
CA TYR A 88 -15.13 -13.86 3.46
C TYR A 88 -14.81 -14.00 1.96
N ASP A 89 -15.45 -13.21 1.12
CA ASP A 89 -15.18 -13.11 -0.31
C ASP A 89 -14.63 -11.71 -0.61
N PHE A 90 -13.42 -11.68 -1.16
CA PHE A 90 -12.65 -10.47 -1.34
C PHE A 90 -12.22 -10.29 -2.80
N ILE A 91 -12.17 -9.02 -3.21
CA ILE A 91 -11.43 -8.58 -4.39
C ILE A 91 -10.20 -7.85 -3.89
N VAL A 92 -9.04 -8.30 -4.34
CA VAL A 92 -7.73 -7.74 -3.99
C VAL A 92 -7.03 -7.28 -5.25
N GLU A 93 -6.62 -6.02 -5.29
CA GLU A 93 -5.81 -5.45 -6.37
C GLU A 93 -4.40 -5.17 -5.84
N VAL A 94 -3.41 -5.74 -6.53
CA VAL A 94 -2.01 -5.76 -6.12
C VAL A 94 -1.15 -5.26 -7.26
N GLU A 95 -0.17 -4.44 -6.93
CA GLU A 95 0.92 -4.07 -7.82
C GLU A 95 2.20 -4.74 -7.39
N VAL A 96 2.95 -5.27 -8.36
CA VAL A 96 4.21 -5.97 -8.12
C VAL A 96 5.28 -5.49 -9.10
N THR A 97 6.52 -5.46 -8.64
CA THR A 97 7.69 -5.10 -9.44
C THR A 97 8.63 -6.30 -9.57
N PRO A 98 8.42 -7.17 -10.57
CA PRO A 98 9.25 -8.36 -10.76
C PRO A 98 10.70 -8.04 -11.10
N VAL A 99 11.60 -8.93 -10.67
CA VAL A 99 13.05 -8.85 -10.94
C VAL A 99 13.61 -10.15 -11.50
N ILE A 100 14.68 -10.07 -12.29
CA ILE A 100 15.52 -11.21 -12.66
C ILE A 100 16.83 -11.14 -11.88
N GLY A 101 17.09 -12.18 -11.08
CA GLY A 101 18.22 -12.16 -10.14
C GLY A 101 18.05 -11.09 -9.05
N PRO A 102 19.14 -10.63 -8.41
CA PRO A 102 19.03 -9.85 -7.18
C PRO A 102 18.30 -8.51 -7.31
N HIS A 103 18.54 -7.75 -8.39
CA HIS A 103 18.12 -6.33 -8.44
C HIS A 103 17.65 -5.84 -9.82
N ASN A 104 17.53 -6.70 -10.83
CA ASN A 104 17.20 -6.25 -12.18
C ASN A 104 15.68 -6.21 -12.38
N ILE A 105 15.08 -5.04 -12.18
CA ILE A 105 13.66 -4.80 -12.41
C ILE A 105 13.35 -4.99 -13.90
N VAL A 106 12.32 -5.78 -14.18
CA VAL A 106 11.91 -6.07 -15.57
C VAL A 106 10.57 -5.45 -15.93
N GLY A 107 9.73 -5.16 -14.95
CA GLY A 107 8.45 -4.54 -15.21
C GLY A 107 7.71 -4.10 -13.96
N VAL A 108 6.50 -3.59 -14.17
CA VAL A 108 5.50 -3.33 -13.15
C VAL A 108 4.19 -3.95 -13.62
N GLU A 109 3.64 -4.81 -12.79
CA GLU A 109 2.43 -5.57 -13.09
C GLU A 109 1.33 -5.22 -12.09
N ARG A 110 0.09 -5.15 -12.56
CA ARG A 110 -1.09 -4.98 -11.73
C ARG A 110 -2.01 -6.18 -11.89
N LEU A 111 -2.24 -6.88 -10.80
CA LEU A 111 -3.02 -8.10 -10.75
C LEU A 111 -4.26 -7.89 -9.88
N LYS A 112 -5.36 -8.51 -10.27
CA LYS A 112 -6.61 -8.50 -9.51
C LYS A 112 -7.04 -9.92 -9.22
N TYR A 113 -7.30 -10.21 -7.95
CA TYR A 113 -7.66 -11.53 -7.45
C TYR A 113 -9.02 -11.53 -6.78
N GLN A 114 -9.74 -12.63 -6.94
CA GLN A 114 -10.83 -13.02 -6.05
C GLN A 114 -10.25 -13.97 -5.00
N ILE A 115 -10.49 -13.70 -3.73
CA ILE A 115 -10.04 -14.54 -2.61
C ILE A 115 -11.24 -14.95 -1.80
N SER A 116 -11.51 -16.25 -1.72
CA SER A 116 -12.73 -16.78 -1.13
C SER A 116 -12.59 -18.24 -0.71
N PHE A 117 -13.26 -18.62 0.38
CA PHE A 117 -13.34 -20.01 0.81
C PHE A 117 -14.03 -20.92 -0.20
N ASN A 118 -14.93 -20.37 -1.03
CA ASN A 118 -15.73 -21.11 -2.00
C ASN A 118 -14.97 -21.45 -3.28
N LEU A 119 -13.76 -20.92 -3.46
CA LEU A 119 -12.90 -21.28 -4.58
C LEU A 119 -12.08 -22.53 -4.24
N GLU A 120 -11.91 -23.42 -5.23
CA GLU A 120 -11.02 -24.58 -5.12
C GLU A 120 -9.60 -24.13 -4.77
N LYS A 121 -9.08 -23.16 -5.53
CA LYS A 121 -7.87 -22.41 -5.22
C LYS A 121 -8.31 -21.14 -4.53
N LYS A 122 -8.01 -21.00 -3.23
CA LYS A 122 -8.48 -19.91 -2.36
C LYS A 122 -8.24 -18.50 -2.92
N ALA A 123 -7.33 -18.34 -3.88
CA ALA A 123 -7.22 -17.17 -4.73
C ALA A 123 -7.33 -17.52 -6.22
N LYS A 124 -8.14 -16.75 -6.95
CA LYS A 124 -8.31 -16.84 -8.41
C LYS A 124 -7.92 -15.52 -9.04
N LEU A 125 -7.00 -15.56 -10.00
CA LEU A 125 -6.66 -14.39 -10.83
C LEU A 125 -7.87 -14.03 -11.71
N ILE A 126 -8.34 -12.79 -11.58
CA ILE A 126 -9.43 -12.21 -12.38
C ILE A 126 -8.86 -11.40 -13.54
N GLU A 127 -7.80 -10.64 -13.28
CA GLU A 127 -7.24 -9.70 -14.25
C GLU A 127 -5.72 -9.59 -14.07
N TYR A 128 -5.00 -9.52 -15.19
CA TYR A 128 -3.57 -9.26 -15.25
C TYR A 128 -3.33 -8.09 -16.21
N ARG A 129 -2.69 -7.03 -15.73
CA ARG A 129 -2.30 -5.87 -16.55
C ARG A 129 -0.82 -5.60 -16.40
N HIS A 130 -0.12 -5.62 -17.52
CA HIS A 130 1.23 -5.11 -17.59
C HIS A 130 1.20 -3.59 -17.70
N LEU A 131 1.84 -2.88 -16.76
CA LEU A 131 1.84 -1.43 -16.73
C LEU A 131 3.07 -0.83 -17.40
N LYS A 132 4.24 -1.45 -17.19
CA LYS A 132 5.50 -0.92 -17.69
C LYS A 132 6.51 -2.03 -17.88
N MET A 133 7.20 -1.99 -19.02
CA MET A 133 8.39 -2.79 -19.27
C MET A 133 9.62 -1.94 -18.95
N PHE A 134 10.58 -2.50 -18.23
CA PHE A 134 11.90 -1.90 -18.10
C PHE A 134 12.89 -2.66 -18.99
N PRO A 135 13.79 -1.94 -19.69
CA PRO A 135 14.81 -2.59 -20.49
C PRO A 135 15.79 -3.29 -19.54
N SER A 136 15.60 -4.59 -19.36
CA SER A 136 16.68 -5.46 -18.93
C SER A 136 17.17 -6.20 -20.17
N ASN A 137 18.46 -6.10 -20.42
CA ASN A 137 19.21 -6.96 -21.33
C ASN A 137 19.14 -8.46 -20.94
N LEU A 138 18.34 -8.83 -19.93
CA LEU A 138 18.10 -10.18 -19.45
C LEU A 138 16.81 -10.79 -20.01
N LEU A 139 15.94 -9.99 -20.65
CA LEU A 139 14.72 -10.42 -21.34
C LEU A 139 14.96 -10.84 -22.81
N LEU A 140 16.22 -10.94 -23.24
CA LEU A 140 16.65 -11.46 -24.53
C LEU A 140 17.61 -12.65 -24.31
#